data_AF-G5IJZ1-F1
#
_entry.id   AF-G5IJZ1-F1
#
_cell.length_a   1.000
_cell.length_b   1.000
_cell.length_c   1.000
_cell.angle_alpha   90.00
_cell.angle_beta   90.00
_cell.angle_gamma   90.00
#
_symmetry.space_group_name_H-M   'P 1'
#
loop_
_entity.id
_entity.type
_entity.pdbx_description
1 polymer ?
#
loop_
_entity_poly.entity_id
_entity_poly.type
_entity_poly.pdbx_seq_one_letter_code
_entity_poly.pdbx_strand_id
1 'polypeptide(L)' 'VRECPVHAIPKEDMTRTDEDMCISCMRCIAVCPSGSRKLNKVMVNVAAQKLKKACAEPKQNELFL' A
#
# COMPACT_ATOMS: atom_id res chain seq x y z
N VAL A 1 13.02 -4.61 -6.05
CA VAL A 1 13.92 -4.85 -4.89
C VAL A 1 14.56 -3.57 -4.38
N ARG A 2 15.31 -2.81 -5.20
CA ARG A 2 15.97 -1.55 -4.79
C ARG A 2 15.02 -0.54 -4.14
N GLU A 3 13.81 -0.41 -4.68
CA GLU A 3 12.81 0.56 -4.22
C GLU A 3 12.04 0.12 -2.96
N CYS A 4 12.21 -1.13 -2.49
CA CYS A 4 11.57 -1.56 -1.24
C CYS A 4 12.46 -1.11 -0.07
N PRO A 5 12.00 -0.20 0.79
CA PRO A 5 12.85 0.39 1.85
C PRO A 5 13.25 -0.64 2.93
N VAL A 6 12.51 -1.73 3.03
CA VAL A 6 12.70 -2.82 4.00
C VAL A 6 13.14 -4.12 3.32
N HIS A 7 13.46 -4.08 2.03
CA HIS A 7 13.93 -5.24 1.25
C HIS A 7 13.05 -6.50 1.30
N ALA A 8 11.74 -6.36 1.53
CA ALA A 8 10.76 -7.45 1.61
C ALA A 8 10.47 -8.17 0.26
N ILE A 9 11.27 -7.96 -0.79
CA ILE A 9 11.11 -8.62 -2.09
C ILE A 9 12.43 -9.32 -2.42
N PRO A 10 12.49 -10.66 -2.41
CA PRO A 10 13.69 -11.41 -2.75
C PRO A 10 14.20 -11.10 -4.16
N LYS A 11 15.53 -11.16 -4.36
CA LYS A 11 16.12 -10.95 -5.70
C LYS A 11 15.98 -12.20 -6.56
N GLU A 12 16.01 -13.35 -5.91
CA GLU A 12 15.94 -14.69 -6.47
C GLU A 12 14.53 -15.01 -6.96
N ASP A 13 13.51 -14.42 -6.31
CA ASP A 13 12.11 -14.55 -6.68
C ASP A 13 11.36 -13.22 -6.49
N MET A 14 11.23 -12.47 -7.59
CA MET A 14 10.54 -11.18 -7.61
C MET A 14 9.01 -11.28 -7.57
N THR A 15 8.45 -12.49 -7.61
CA THR A 15 6.99 -12.71 -7.52
C THR A 15 6.51 -12.75 -6.07
N ARG A 16 7.43 -13.05 -5.13
CA ARG A 16 7.13 -13.14 -3.70
C ARG A 16 7.30 -11.81 -2.98
N THR A 17 6.62 -11.71 -1.85
CA THR A 17 6.82 -10.67 -0.85
C THR A 17 6.88 -11.33 0.51
N ASP A 18 7.88 -10.96 1.29
CA ASP A 18 7.96 -11.32 2.71
C ASP A 18 6.94 -10.46 3.47
N GLU A 19 5.89 -11.09 3.99
CA GLU A 19 4.79 -10.39 4.66
C GLU A 19 5.19 -9.86 6.03
N ASP A 20 6.12 -10.51 6.72
CA ASP A 20 6.60 -10.10 8.04
C ASP A 20 7.47 -8.85 7.95
N MET A 21 8.21 -8.71 6.84
CA MET A 21 9.00 -7.51 6.57
C MET A 21 8.21 -6.39 5.89
N CYS A 22 7.12 -6.71 5.18
CA CYS A 22 6.42 -5.74 4.34
C CYS A 22 5.62 -4.71 5.14
N ILE A 23 6.07 -3.45 5.13
CA ILE A 23 5.37 -2.33 5.77
C ILE A 23 4.19 -1.75 4.97
N SER A 24 3.75 -2.43 3.91
CA SER A 24 2.60 -2.01 3.07
C SER A 24 2.67 -0.59 2.50
N CYS A 25 3.87 -0.04 2.28
CA CYS A 25 4.07 1.32 1.74
C CYS A 25 3.67 1.49 0.26
N MET A 26 3.35 0.39 -0.45
CA MET A 26 2.92 0.36 -1.86
C MET A 26 3.93 0.89 -2.91
N ARG A 27 5.16 1.27 -2.52
CA ARG A 27 6.20 1.77 -3.45
C ARG A 27 6.48 0.79 -4.60
N CYS A 28 6.57 -0.50 -4.31
CA CYS A 28 6.84 -1.54 -5.31
C CYS A 28 5.72 -1.71 -6.36
N ILE A 29 4.50 -1.29 -6.04
CA ILE A 29 3.36 -1.31 -6.97
C ILE A 29 3.44 -0.08 -7.88
N ALA A 30 3.65 1.10 -7.29
CA ALA A 30 3.70 2.37 -8.02
C ALA A 30 4.80 2.41 -9.10
N VAL A 31 5.95 1.81 -8.83
CA VAL A 31 7.11 1.81 -9.76
C VAL A 31 7.18 0.58 -10.66
N CYS A 32 6.20 -0.33 -10.61
CA CYS A 32 6.25 -1.58 -11.37
C CYS A 32 5.99 -1.30 -12.86
N PRO A 33 6.98 -1.46 -13.76
CA PRO A 33 6.82 -1.09 -15.16
C PRO A 33 5.83 -2.00 -15.90
N SER A 34 5.75 -3.28 -15.50
CA SER A 34 4.85 -4.27 -16.09
C SER A 34 3.46 -4.27 -15.44
N GLY A 35 3.25 -3.53 -14.35
CA GLY A 35 2.00 -3.58 -13.58
C GLY A 35 1.71 -4.96 -12.94
N SER A 36 2.69 -5.84 -12.84
CA SER A 36 2.50 -7.20 -12.28
C SER A 36 2.20 -7.18 -10.78
N ARG A 37 2.82 -6.24 -10.04
CA ARG A 37 2.53 -6.04 -8.61
C ARG A 37 1.30 -5.17 -8.46
N LYS A 38 0.30 -5.67 -7.77
CA LYS A 38 -1.00 -5.02 -7.60
C LYS A 38 -1.64 -5.42 -6.28
N LEU A 39 -2.48 -4.55 -5.75
CA LEU A 39 -3.38 -4.89 -4.66
C LEU A 39 -4.62 -5.59 -5.20
N ASN A 40 -5.34 -6.27 -4.30
CA ASN A 40 -6.67 -6.77 -4.60
C ASN A 40 -7.61 -5.58 -4.88
N LYS A 41 -8.15 -5.52 -6.10
CA LYS A 41 -9.02 -4.42 -6.56
C LYS A 41 -10.29 -4.26 -5.71
N VAL A 42 -10.85 -5.36 -5.21
CA VAL A 42 -12.05 -5.34 -4.35
C VAL A 42 -11.71 -4.65 -3.04
N MET A 43 -10.59 -5.03 -2.41
CA MET A 43 -10.15 -4.43 -1.14
C MET A 43 -9.87 -2.92 -1.29
N VAL A 44 -9.23 -2.51 -2.38
CA VAL A 44 -8.99 -1.09 -2.68
C VAL A 44 -10.31 -0.32 -2.81
N ASN A 45 -11.28 -0.87 -3.54
CA ASN A 45 -12.59 -0.24 -3.68
C ASN A 45 -13.31 -0.11 -2.33
N VAL A 46 -13.26 -1.14 -1.48
CA VAL A 46 -13.84 -1.10 -0.13
C VAL A 46 -13.18 0.00 0.70
N ALA A 47 -11.84 0.11 0.69
CA ALA A 47 -11.12 1.16 1.40
C ALA A 47 -11.52 2.56 0.88
N ALA A 48 -11.61 2.74 -0.43
CA ALA A 48 -12.03 3.99 -1.05
C ALA A 48 -13.45 4.40 -0.64
N GLN A 49 -14.41 3.46 -0.61
CA GLN A 49 -15.77 3.77 -0.15
C GLN A 49 -15.81 4.13 1.33
N LYS A 50 -15.04 3.43 2.19
CA LYS A 50 -14.92 3.76 3.61
C LYS A 50 -14.36 5.16 3.82
N LEU A 51 -13.29 5.52 3.10
CA LEU A 51 -12.68 6.85 3.17
C LEU A 51 -13.63 7.92 2.65
N LYS A 52 -14.32 7.68 1.53
CA LYS A 52 -15.33 8.60 0.99
C LYS A 52 -16.43 8.91 2.01
N LYS A 53 -16.87 7.90 2.78
CA LYS A 53 -17.85 8.09 3.86
C LYS A 53 -17.26 8.80 5.08
N ALA A 54 -16.07 8.39 5.52
CA ALA A 54 -15.44 8.90 6.75
C ALA A 54 -14.85 10.32 6.61
N CYS A 55 -14.58 10.75 5.37
CA CYS A 55 -14.04 12.07 5.03
C CYS A 55 -15.01 12.86 4.14
N ALA A 56 -16.32 12.64 4.30
CA ALA A 56 -17.35 13.34 3.53
C ALA A 56 -17.40 14.85 3.86
N GLU A 57 -17.06 15.20 5.10
CA GLU A 57 -16.99 16.57 5.60
C GLU A 57 -15.55 16.88 6.06
N PRO A 58 -15.09 18.15 5.97
CA PRO A 58 -13.79 18.56 6.51
C PRO A 58 -13.69 18.27 8.02
N LYS A 59 -12.62 17.60 8.43
CA LYS A 59 -12.37 17.31 9.85
C LYS A 59 -11.81 18.55 10.55
N GLN A 60 -12.30 18.85 11.74
CA GLN A 60 -11.75 19.90 12.59
C GLN A 60 -10.42 19.44 13.21
N ASN A 61 -9.57 20.39 13.56
CA ASN A 61 -8.31 20.09 14.24
C ASN A 61 -8.58 19.59 15.66
N GLU A 62 -7.90 18.52 16.07
CA GLU A 62 -7.94 17.96 17.43
C GLU A 62 -6.56 18.14 18.09
N LEU A 63 -6.53 18.65 19.32
CA LEU A 63 -5.32 18.76 20.13
C LEU A 63 -5.26 17.56 21.09
N PHE A 64 -4.19 16.79 21.02
CA PHE A 64 -3.89 15.70 21.95
C PHE A 64 -2.81 16.17 22.93
N LEU A 65 -3.17 16.33 24.21
CA LEU A 65 -2.28 16.73 25.32
C LEU A 65 -1.79 15.52 26.11
#